data_AF-A0A803L8T2-F1
#
_entry.id   AF-A0A803L8T2-F1
#
_cell.length_a   1.000
_cell.length_b   1.000
_cell.length_c   1.000
_cell.angle_alpha   90.00
_cell.angle_beta   90.00
_cell.angle_gamma   90.00
#
_symmetry.space_group_name_H-M   'P 1'
#
loop_
_entity.id
_entity.type
_entity.pdbx_description
1 polymer ?
#
loop_
_entity_poly.entity_id
_entity_poly.type
_entity_poly.pdbx_seq_one_letter_code
_entity_poly.pdbx_strand_id
1 'polypeptide(L)'
;MLSNSNDEFSRVLPDDYTFTFVITSCSHYDSSLYGEIVHGMIIKSGFGSHLFVGNSLINFYSVFAKGVDARKVFDEMSERDVFSWTSLLGGYVKHGDIDKACNIFRAMPVRSDVSWVVMISGLVSNERYIDALDYFRGMLKDSKKMKPNEAALVCALSACANLGAFDQGNWIHVYMERNNILESPNICTALIDMYAKCGRIDCAIRVFNRISKRDVHNFTSMISGLSIHGLGKDAMRVFSDMLAEGIRPNEITMLGVLNGCSHSGLVEESTSTFNDMENLWGIVPKIEHYGCYVDCLARSGHLERAFNVVKTMPIEPDAAIWRALLSGCKTHRNIVLGEQILNHVRQLGSSGQVLLSSLYAYMGKWESVVSMRKQMGGRRNTSELGCSWIEVDGITHEFRVDDQLHPRIIEIRVKLDEILEKAKLGGYVTNTTPVTFDLSEEDKERAVSLHSEKLAIAFGFLSTKPGSLIRIVKNLRTCEDCHLALKAISLVFDREIIVRDRSRFHAFKHGKCSCNDYW
;
A
#
# COMPACT_ATOMS: atom_id res chain seq x y z
N MET A 1 20.13 -0.67 -81.33
CA MET A 1 20.27 -1.98 -80.67
C MET A 1 20.41 -1.75 -79.19
N LEU A 2 19.46 -2.25 -78.43
CA LEU A 2 19.39 -2.19 -76.98
C LEU A 2 20.53 -3.03 -76.37
N SER A 3 21.34 -2.44 -75.49
CA SER A 3 22.04 -3.18 -74.45
C SER A 3 21.44 -2.78 -73.11
N ASN A 4 20.50 -3.59 -72.66
CA ASN A 4 19.98 -3.63 -71.30
C ASN A 4 21.06 -4.11 -70.33
N SER A 5 20.78 -3.86 -69.03
CA SER A 5 21.25 -4.58 -67.83
C SER A 5 22.62 -4.18 -67.29
N ASN A 6 22.82 -3.87 -66.01
CA ASN A 6 21.97 -3.91 -64.82
C ASN A 6 22.53 -2.89 -63.82
N ASP A 7 21.66 -2.01 -63.34
CA ASP A 7 21.91 -1.21 -62.13
C ASP A 7 21.60 -2.14 -60.93
N GLU A 8 22.61 -2.90 -60.50
CA GLU A 8 22.52 -3.79 -59.34
C GLU A 8 22.67 -2.93 -58.07
N PHE A 9 21.57 -2.35 -57.58
CA PHE A 9 21.48 -2.01 -56.17
C PHE A 9 21.72 -3.30 -55.39
N SER A 10 22.92 -3.47 -54.83
CA SER A 10 23.23 -4.60 -53.97
C SER A 10 22.17 -4.66 -52.88
N ARG A 11 21.34 -5.70 -52.87
CA ARG A 11 20.33 -5.91 -51.83
C ARG A 11 21.07 -6.14 -50.52
N VAL A 12 21.20 -5.10 -49.71
CA VAL A 12 21.71 -5.21 -48.34
C VAL A 12 20.67 -6.01 -47.56
N LEU A 13 21.03 -7.21 -47.15
CA LEU A 13 20.19 -8.08 -46.34
C LEU A 13 20.23 -7.60 -44.88
N PRO A 14 19.10 -7.61 -44.15
CA PRO A 14 19.10 -7.30 -42.73
C PRO A 14 20.01 -8.25 -41.94
N ASP A 15 20.77 -7.69 -41.01
CA ASP A 15 21.60 -8.40 -40.05
C ASP A 15 20.96 -8.42 -38.64
N ASP A 16 21.66 -9.01 -37.68
CA ASP A 16 21.23 -9.13 -36.29
C ASP A 16 21.04 -7.77 -35.60
N TYR A 17 21.88 -6.77 -35.92
CA TYR A 17 21.72 -5.40 -35.43
C TYR A 17 20.46 -4.74 -36.01
N THR A 18 20.25 -4.87 -37.32
CA THR A 18 19.05 -4.34 -38.00
C THR A 18 17.78 -4.86 -37.33
N PHE A 19 17.68 -6.17 -37.13
CA PHE A 19 16.52 -6.79 -36.49
C PHE A 19 16.34 -6.35 -35.03
N THR A 20 17.43 -6.23 -34.27
CA THR A 20 17.43 -5.73 -32.88
C THR A 20 16.82 -4.33 -32.79
N PHE A 21 17.25 -3.40 -33.66
CA PHE A 21 16.73 -2.02 -33.65
C PHE A 21 15.29 -1.92 -34.15
N VAL A 22 14.93 -2.68 -35.18
CA VAL A 22 13.56 -2.68 -35.72
C VAL A 22 12.57 -3.24 -34.68
N ILE A 23 12.88 -4.37 -34.03
CA ILE A 23 12.04 -4.92 -32.95
C ILE A 23 11.94 -3.96 -31.76
N THR A 24 13.05 -3.35 -31.35
CA THR A 24 13.03 -2.33 -30.30
C THR A 24 12.09 -1.19 -30.67
N SER A 25 12.15 -0.72 -31.92
CA SER A 25 11.26 0.33 -32.43
C SER A 25 9.79 -0.11 -32.44
N CYS A 26 9.50 -1.37 -32.80
CA CYS A 26 8.15 -1.94 -32.73
C CYS A 26 7.58 -1.95 -31.30
N SER A 27 8.43 -1.99 -30.27
CA SER A 27 7.98 -1.93 -28.86
C SER A 27 7.38 -0.57 -28.48
N HIS A 28 7.56 0.47 -29.29
CA HIS A 28 7.02 1.81 -29.04
C HIS A 28 5.68 2.09 -29.75
N TYR A 29 5.14 1.11 -30.49
CA TYR A 29 3.83 1.23 -31.14
C TYR A 29 2.72 0.66 -30.26
N ASP A 30 1.47 1.08 -30.52
CA ASP A 30 0.30 0.58 -29.79
C ASP A 30 -0.07 -0.87 -30.15
N SER A 31 0.39 -1.37 -31.31
CA SER A 31 0.07 -2.70 -31.81
C SER A 31 1.31 -3.56 -32.01
N SER A 32 1.24 -4.79 -31.48
CA SER A 32 2.26 -5.83 -31.67
C SER A 32 2.37 -6.37 -33.10
N LEU A 33 1.42 -6.04 -33.99
CA LEU A 33 1.34 -6.65 -35.33
C LEU A 33 2.66 -6.53 -36.12
N TYR A 34 3.26 -5.34 -36.13
CA TYR A 34 4.49 -5.11 -36.89
C TYR A 34 5.67 -5.90 -36.31
N GLY A 35 5.78 -5.99 -34.99
CA GLY A 35 6.86 -6.77 -34.38
C GLY A 35 6.69 -8.28 -34.56
N GLU A 36 5.46 -8.78 -34.65
CA GLU A 36 5.20 -10.19 -35.00
C GLU A 36 5.55 -10.51 -36.46
N ILE A 37 5.28 -9.58 -37.38
CA ILE A 37 5.70 -9.69 -38.78
C ILE A 37 7.23 -9.73 -38.86
N VAL A 38 7.91 -8.81 -38.17
CA VAL A 38 9.37 -8.75 -38.12
C VAL A 38 9.95 -10.01 -37.44
N HIS A 39 9.31 -10.52 -36.39
CA HIS A 39 9.70 -11.79 -35.78
C HIS A 39 9.60 -12.96 -36.78
N GLY A 40 8.54 -13.02 -37.60
CA GLY A 40 8.44 -13.99 -38.69
C GLY A 40 9.58 -13.87 -39.72
N MET A 41 10.03 -12.64 -40.01
CA MET A 41 11.20 -12.41 -40.88
C MET A 41 12.50 -12.88 -40.23
N ILE A 42 12.70 -12.60 -38.94
CA ILE A 42 13.86 -13.05 -38.15
C ILE A 42 14.01 -14.58 -38.22
N ILE A 43 12.91 -15.32 -38.01
CA ILE A 43 12.93 -16.78 -38.10
C ILE A 43 13.28 -17.24 -39.52
N LYS A 44 12.67 -16.67 -40.56
CA LYS A 44 12.95 -17.01 -41.96
C LYS A 44 14.37 -16.68 -42.40
N SER A 45 14.96 -15.63 -41.85
CA SER A 45 16.33 -15.18 -42.14
C SER A 45 17.39 -15.93 -41.31
N GLY A 46 17.00 -16.86 -40.43
CA GLY A 46 17.92 -17.67 -39.65
C GLY A 46 18.50 -16.99 -38.40
N PHE A 47 17.97 -15.83 -38.00
CA PHE A 47 18.43 -15.07 -36.82
C PHE A 47 17.66 -15.41 -35.53
N GLY A 48 16.73 -16.37 -35.57
CA GLY A 48 15.88 -16.74 -34.42
C GLY A 48 16.64 -17.23 -33.18
N SER A 49 17.83 -17.78 -33.35
CA SER A 49 18.67 -18.29 -32.25
C SER A 49 19.70 -17.27 -31.75
N HIS A 50 19.77 -16.07 -32.34
CA HIS A 50 20.78 -15.06 -32.02
C HIS A 50 20.47 -14.34 -30.70
N LEU A 51 21.45 -14.24 -29.81
CA LEU A 51 21.27 -13.76 -28.43
C LEU A 51 20.64 -12.36 -28.36
N PHE A 52 21.19 -11.37 -29.07
CA PHE A 52 20.71 -9.98 -29.04
C PHE A 52 19.29 -9.82 -29.64
N VAL A 53 19.00 -10.59 -30.68
CA VAL A 53 17.69 -10.58 -31.34
C VAL A 53 16.65 -11.23 -30.41
N GLY A 54 16.98 -12.37 -29.81
CA GLY A 54 16.15 -13.04 -28.80
C GLY A 54 15.87 -12.15 -27.59
N ASN A 55 16.88 -11.46 -27.06
CA ASN A 55 16.73 -10.49 -25.97
C ASN A 55 15.75 -9.36 -26.33
N SER A 56 15.85 -8.82 -27.56
CA SER A 56 14.95 -7.77 -28.05
C SER A 56 13.52 -8.27 -28.23
N LEU A 57 13.35 -9.50 -28.72
CA LEU A 57 12.05 -10.15 -28.88
C LEU A 57 11.38 -10.44 -27.53
N ILE A 58 12.13 -10.91 -26.52
CA ILE A 58 11.61 -11.11 -25.16
C ILE A 58 11.08 -9.79 -24.60
N ASN A 59 11.85 -8.70 -24.73
CA ASN A 59 11.42 -7.37 -24.29
C ASN A 59 10.17 -6.93 -25.05
N PHE A 60 10.16 -7.04 -26.38
CA PHE A 60 9.01 -6.70 -27.22
C PHE A 60 7.73 -7.40 -26.77
N TYR A 61 7.75 -8.74 -26.66
CA TYR A 61 6.57 -9.49 -26.22
C TYR A 61 6.18 -9.16 -24.78
N SER A 62 7.15 -8.88 -23.92
CA SER A 62 6.89 -8.40 -22.57
C SER A 62 6.18 -7.05 -22.58
N VAL A 63 6.55 -6.08 -23.44
CA VAL A 63 5.85 -4.78 -23.51
C VAL A 63 4.36 -4.94 -23.82
N PHE A 64 4.00 -5.90 -24.68
CA PHE A 64 2.62 -6.18 -25.09
C PHE A 64 1.87 -7.19 -24.21
N ALA A 65 2.37 -7.49 -23.01
CA ALA A 65 1.77 -8.48 -22.10
C ALA A 65 1.63 -9.90 -22.68
N LYS A 66 2.43 -10.24 -23.70
CA LYS A 66 2.45 -11.54 -24.37
C LYS A 66 3.46 -12.48 -23.72
N GLY A 67 3.27 -12.76 -22.42
CA GLY A 67 4.21 -13.52 -21.61
C GLY A 67 4.46 -14.97 -22.08
N VAL A 68 3.49 -15.58 -22.77
CA VAL A 68 3.65 -16.92 -23.38
C VAL A 68 4.62 -16.87 -24.56
N ASP A 69 4.48 -15.87 -25.43
CA ASP A 69 5.36 -15.68 -26.59
C ASP A 69 6.77 -15.28 -26.16
N ALA A 70 6.88 -14.37 -25.18
CA ALA A 70 8.17 -14.03 -24.58
C ALA A 70 8.88 -15.27 -24.01
N ARG A 71 8.13 -16.14 -23.33
CA ARG A 71 8.66 -17.40 -22.79
C ARG A 71 9.08 -18.37 -23.88
N LYS A 72 8.30 -18.48 -24.96
CA LYS A 72 8.61 -19.33 -26.10
C LYS A 72 9.91 -18.89 -26.78
N VAL A 73 10.07 -17.59 -27.06
CA VAL A 73 11.33 -17.04 -27.59
C VAL A 73 12.48 -17.40 -26.66
N PHE A 74 12.34 -17.18 -25.36
CA PHE A 74 13.36 -17.53 -24.37
C PHE A 74 13.72 -19.01 -24.40
N ASP A 75 12.74 -19.91 -24.46
CA ASP A 75 12.95 -21.35 -24.48
C ASP A 75 13.62 -21.83 -25.79
N GLU A 76 13.39 -21.14 -26.92
CA GLU A 76 13.99 -21.44 -28.23
C GLU A 76 15.43 -20.89 -28.39
N MET A 77 15.86 -19.95 -27.54
CA MET A 77 17.23 -19.42 -27.58
C MET A 77 18.29 -20.48 -27.27
N SER A 78 19.34 -20.52 -28.10
CA SER A 78 20.47 -21.46 -27.96
C SER A 78 21.42 -21.11 -26.81
N GLU A 79 21.65 -19.82 -26.60
CA GLU A 79 22.40 -19.26 -25.48
C GLU A 79 21.56 -18.21 -24.76
N ARG A 80 21.69 -18.12 -23.44
CA ARG A 80 20.93 -17.19 -22.59
C ARG A 80 21.89 -16.54 -21.61
N ASP A 81 22.00 -15.22 -21.71
CA ASP A 81 22.81 -14.42 -20.79
C ASP A 81 21.96 -13.85 -19.65
N VAL A 82 22.60 -13.19 -18.69
CA VAL A 82 21.91 -12.58 -17.54
C VAL A 82 20.84 -11.58 -18.01
N PHE A 83 21.02 -10.94 -19.17
CA PHE A 83 20.05 -10.01 -19.74
C PHE A 83 18.81 -10.73 -20.28
N SER A 84 18.94 -11.87 -20.95
CA SER A 84 17.82 -12.71 -21.40
C SER A 84 16.91 -13.07 -20.21
N TRP A 85 17.53 -13.55 -19.13
CA TRP A 85 16.84 -13.93 -17.89
C TRP A 85 16.17 -12.72 -17.22
N THR A 86 16.90 -11.60 -17.11
CA THR A 86 16.41 -10.38 -16.46
C THR A 86 15.25 -9.74 -17.23
N SER A 87 15.30 -9.79 -18.57
CA SER A 87 14.22 -9.27 -19.42
C SER A 87 12.94 -10.08 -19.27
N LEU A 88 13.03 -11.41 -19.27
CA LEU A 88 11.87 -12.28 -19.03
C LEU A 88 11.31 -12.10 -17.61
N LEU A 89 12.21 -12.00 -16.62
CA LEU A 89 11.85 -11.72 -15.23
C LEU A 89 11.08 -10.41 -15.09
N GLY A 90 11.61 -9.32 -15.67
CA GLY A 90 10.97 -8.01 -15.66
C GLY A 90 9.62 -8.01 -16.38
N GLY A 91 9.50 -8.78 -17.47
CA GLY A 91 8.23 -9.03 -18.15
C GLY A 91 7.18 -9.63 -17.23
N TYR A 92 7.48 -10.70 -16.50
CA TYR A 92 6.53 -11.28 -15.54
C TYR A 92 6.20 -10.33 -14.38
N VAL A 93 7.19 -9.64 -13.82
CA VAL A 93 6.99 -8.65 -12.75
C VAL A 93 6.04 -7.54 -13.18
N LYS A 94 6.24 -6.97 -14.37
CA LYS A 94 5.43 -5.85 -14.89
C LYS A 94 3.95 -6.20 -15.04
N HIS A 95 3.62 -7.47 -15.28
CA HIS A 95 2.24 -7.94 -15.46
C HIS A 95 1.65 -8.59 -14.21
N GLY A 96 2.33 -8.51 -13.06
CA GLY A 96 1.85 -9.07 -11.79
C GLY A 96 1.97 -10.59 -11.68
N ASP A 97 2.62 -11.26 -12.64
CA ASP A 97 2.87 -12.71 -12.67
C ASP A 97 4.04 -13.09 -11.71
N ILE A 98 3.97 -12.64 -10.45
CA ILE A 98 5.08 -12.64 -9.51
C ILE A 98 5.58 -14.05 -9.12
N ASP A 99 4.70 -15.05 -9.12
CA ASP A 99 5.09 -16.44 -8.84
C ASP A 99 5.92 -17.04 -9.99
N LYS A 100 5.57 -16.71 -11.24
CA LYS A 100 6.39 -17.08 -12.40
C LYS A 100 7.72 -16.36 -12.35
N ALA A 101 7.73 -15.08 -11.99
CA ALA A 101 8.97 -14.32 -11.79
C ALA A 101 9.88 -14.96 -10.73
N CYS A 102 9.34 -15.35 -9.57
CA CYS A 102 10.08 -16.10 -8.54
C CYS A 102 10.72 -17.38 -9.10
N ASN A 103 9.97 -18.14 -9.91
CA ASN A 103 10.47 -19.38 -10.52
C ASN A 103 11.59 -19.11 -11.53
N ILE A 104 11.44 -18.09 -12.38
CA ILE A 104 12.51 -17.64 -13.30
C ILE A 104 13.74 -17.24 -12.50
N PHE A 105 13.59 -16.40 -11.48
CA PHE A 105 14.70 -15.92 -10.66
C PHE A 105 15.46 -17.05 -9.97
N ARG A 106 14.76 -18.07 -9.45
CA ARG A 106 15.39 -19.26 -8.84
C ARG A 106 16.16 -20.08 -9.86
N ALA A 107 15.65 -20.19 -11.09
CA ALA A 107 16.30 -20.92 -12.18
C ALA A 107 17.51 -20.18 -12.80
N MET A 108 17.67 -18.87 -12.54
CA MET A 108 18.82 -18.10 -13.06
C MET A 108 20.16 -18.68 -12.58
N PRO A 109 21.06 -19.06 -13.50
CA PRO A 109 22.40 -19.57 -13.14
C PRO A 109 23.28 -18.48 -12.50
N VAL A 110 23.17 -17.25 -13.02
CA VAL A 110 23.90 -16.07 -12.54
C VAL A 110 22.91 -14.93 -12.36
N ARG A 111 23.06 -14.21 -11.25
CA ARG A 111 22.21 -13.06 -10.87
C ARG A 111 23.04 -11.79 -10.88
N SER A 112 22.56 -10.74 -11.54
CA SER A 112 23.11 -9.37 -11.50
C SER A 112 22.38 -8.51 -10.46
N ASP A 113 22.94 -7.33 -10.17
CA ASP A 113 22.31 -6.30 -9.33
C ASP A 113 20.95 -5.92 -9.89
N VAL A 114 20.85 -5.77 -11.20
CA VAL A 114 19.59 -5.48 -11.90
C VAL A 114 18.56 -6.59 -11.65
N SER A 115 18.95 -7.87 -11.78
CA SER A 115 18.01 -8.98 -11.56
C SER A 115 17.47 -9.03 -10.13
N TRP A 116 18.32 -8.76 -9.13
CA TRP A 116 17.90 -8.67 -7.73
C TRP A 116 16.94 -7.50 -7.52
N VAL A 117 17.25 -6.32 -8.05
CA VAL A 117 16.39 -5.13 -7.94
C VAL A 117 15.04 -5.36 -8.60
N VAL A 118 15.00 -5.94 -9.80
CA VAL A 118 13.74 -6.27 -10.50
C VAL A 118 12.87 -7.21 -9.65
N MET A 119 13.48 -8.23 -9.04
CA MET A 119 12.74 -9.15 -8.17
C MET A 119 12.23 -8.46 -6.89
N ILE A 120 13.08 -7.71 -6.19
CA ILE A 120 12.72 -7.03 -4.93
C ILE A 120 11.66 -5.95 -5.18
N SER A 121 11.86 -5.09 -6.18
CA SER A 121 10.88 -4.06 -6.56
C SER A 121 9.56 -4.68 -7.01
N GLY A 122 9.61 -5.76 -7.79
CA GLY A 122 8.41 -6.50 -8.20
C GLY A 122 7.61 -7.06 -7.03
N LEU A 123 8.27 -7.59 -6.01
CA LEU A 123 7.61 -8.08 -4.79
C LEU A 123 6.97 -6.93 -4.01
N VAL A 124 7.65 -5.78 -3.89
CA VAL A 124 7.10 -4.57 -3.24
C VAL A 124 5.85 -4.07 -3.98
N SER A 125 5.90 -3.97 -5.31
CA SER A 125 4.76 -3.52 -6.13
C SER A 125 3.56 -4.49 -6.10
N ASN A 126 3.77 -5.75 -5.73
CA ASN A 126 2.72 -6.76 -5.54
C ASN A 126 2.41 -7.01 -4.04
N GLU A 127 2.78 -6.08 -3.16
CA GLU A 127 2.50 -6.10 -1.71
C GLU A 127 3.08 -7.32 -0.95
N ARG A 128 4.02 -8.06 -1.56
CA ARG A 128 4.72 -9.21 -0.94
C ARG A 128 5.96 -8.76 -0.19
N TYR A 129 5.77 -7.89 0.80
CA TYR A 129 6.86 -7.21 1.50
C TYR A 129 7.79 -8.16 2.28
N ILE A 130 7.26 -9.22 2.88
CA ILE A 130 8.08 -10.22 3.62
C ILE A 130 9.05 -10.90 2.65
N ASP A 131 8.54 -11.37 1.51
CA ASP A 131 9.36 -11.98 0.47
C ASP A 131 10.40 -10.96 -0.05
N ALA A 132 10.02 -9.70 -0.28
CA ALA A 132 10.96 -8.67 -0.73
C ALA A 132 12.17 -8.53 0.21
N LEU A 133 11.93 -8.55 1.53
CA LEU A 133 13.00 -8.51 2.53
C LEU A 133 13.82 -9.79 2.57
N ASP A 134 13.22 -10.96 2.34
CA ASP A 134 13.95 -12.23 2.23
C ASP A 134 14.86 -12.27 1.00
N TYR A 135 14.40 -11.78 -0.15
CA TYR A 135 15.25 -11.63 -1.34
C TYR A 135 16.36 -10.58 -1.11
N PHE A 136 16.08 -9.48 -0.42
CA PHE A 136 17.12 -8.50 -0.05
C PHE A 136 18.18 -9.10 0.88
N ARG A 137 17.78 -9.89 1.89
CA ARG A 137 18.71 -10.66 2.72
C ARG A 137 19.50 -11.69 1.92
N GLY A 138 18.87 -12.32 0.93
CA GLY A 138 19.53 -13.20 -0.04
C GLY A 138 20.64 -12.48 -0.80
N MET A 139 20.35 -11.30 -1.34
CA MET A 139 21.34 -10.43 -2.01
C MET A 139 22.51 -10.09 -1.07
N LEU A 140 22.25 -9.81 0.20
CA LEU A 140 23.28 -9.53 1.21
C LEU A 140 24.14 -10.76 1.55
N LYS A 141 23.61 -11.98 1.49
CA LYS A 141 24.39 -13.20 1.69
C LYS A 141 25.37 -13.43 0.53
N ASP A 142 24.97 -13.06 -0.68
CA ASP A 142 25.83 -13.07 -1.88
C ASP A 142 26.79 -11.86 -1.94
N SER A 143 26.84 -11.02 -0.89
CA SER A 143 27.53 -9.71 -0.88
C SER A 143 29.03 -9.74 -1.13
N LYS A 144 29.69 -10.90 -1.04
CA LYS A 144 31.09 -11.06 -1.48
C LYS A 144 31.27 -10.76 -2.97
N LYS A 145 30.20 -10.82 -3.76
CA LYS A 145 30.19 -10.52 -5.19
C LYS A 145 29.58 -9.16 -5.52
N MET A 146 28.66 -8.63 -4.69
CA MET A 146 27.86 -7.47 -5.05
C MET A 146 27.26 -6.72 -3.85
N LYS A 147 27.38 -5.39 -3.82
CA LYS A 147 26.73 -4.57 -2.79
C LYS A 147 25.34 -4.14 -3.25
N PRO A 148 24.36 -3.98 -2.33
CA PRO A 148 23.09 -3.36 -2.66
C PRO A 148 23.29 -1.96 -3.23
N ASN A 149 22.65 -1.69 -4.36
CA ASN A 149 22.59 -0.35 -4.93
C ASN A 149 21.46 0.45 -4.28
N GLU A 150 21.37 1.74 -4.62
CA GLU A 150 20.34 2.66 -4.10
C GLU A 150 18.92 2.12 -4.29
N ALA A 151 18.60 1.58 -5.47
CA ALA A 151 17.27 1.05 -5.77
C ALA A 151 16.89 -0.14 -4.87
N ALA A 152 17.82 -1.07 -4.62
CA ALA A 152 17.60 -2.19 -3.71
C ALA A 152 17.34 -1.70 -2.27
N LEU A 153 18.11 -0.72 -1.80
CA LEU A 153 17.94 -0.13 -0.46
C LEU A 153 16.61 0.57 -0.31
N VAL A 154 16.21 1.39 -1.29
CA VAL A 154 14.91 2.08 -1.30
C VAL A 154 13.75 1.08 -1.28
N CYS A 155 13.82 0.00 -2.08
CA CYS A 155 12.78 -1.03 -2.06
C CYS A 155 12.71 -1.77 -0.72
N ALA A 156 13.86 -2.11 -0.13
CA ALA A 156 13.90 -2.77 1.18
C ALA A 156 13.36 -1.86 2.30
N LEU A 157 13.74 -0.58 2.31
CA LEU A 157 13.20 0.42 3.24
C LEU A 157 11.68 0.59 3.08
N SER A 158 11.18 0.62 1.84
CA SER A 158 9.74 0.67 1.54
C SER A 158 9.00 -0.58 2.05
N ALA A 159 9.59 -1.77 1.89
CA ALA A 159 9.03 -3.01 2.46
C ALA A 159 8.97 -2.95 3.99
N CYS A 160 10.05 -2.46 4.64
CA CYS A 160 10.06 -2.24 6.09
C CYS A 160 8.98 -1.25 6.53
N ALA A 161 8.81 -0.15 5.79
CA ALA A 161 7.81 0.89 6.07
C ALA A 161 6.39 0.30 6.07
N ASN A 162 6.05 -0.48 5.03
CA ASN A 162 4.73 -1.08 4.87
C ASN A 162 4.43 -2.18 5.91
N LEU A 163 5.45 -2.94 6.33
CA LEU A 163 5.33 -3.94 7.40
C LEU A 163 5.39 -3.35 8.82
N GLY A 164 5.89 -2.13 8.97
CA GLY A 164 6.24 -1.58 10.28
C GLY A 164 7.45 -2.28 10.92
N ALA A 165 8.34 -2.85 10.10
CA ALA A 165 9.53 -3.55 10.53
C ALA A 165 10.66 -2.57 10.90
N PHE A 166 10.53 -1.92 12.05
CA PHE A 166 11.47 -0.93 12.57
C PHE A 166 12.89 -1.50 12.72
N ASP A 167 13.06 -2.67 13.31
CA ASP A 167 14.39 -3.21 13.63
C ASP A 167 15.16 -3.50 12.35
N GLN A 168 14.49 -4.09 11.36
CA GLN A 168 15.06 -4.33 10.03
C GLN A 168 15.37 -3.02 9.29
N GLY A 169 14.44 -2.06 9.27
CA GLY A 169 14.66 -0.77 8.61
C GLY A 169 15.80 0.02 9.24
N ASN A 170 15.89 0.02 10.58
CA ASN A 170 16.96 0.65 11.32
C ASN A 170 18.31 -0.06 11.08
N TRP A 171 18.30 -1.39 10.98
CA TRP A 171 19.50 -2.14 10.60
C TRP A 171 20.00 -1.76 9.20
N ILE A 172 19.09 -1.57 8.23
CA ILE A 172 19.46 -1.09 6.88
C ILE A 172 20.10 0.29 6.95
N HIS A 173 19.52 1.22 7.72
CA HIS A 173 20.11 2.56 7.89
C HIS A 173 21.52 2.50 8.51
N VAL A 174 21.72 1.72 9.57
CA VAL A 174 23.05 1.51 10.17
C VAL A 174 24.02 0.81 9.19
N TYR A 175 23.53 -0.11 8.36
CA TYR A 175 24.33 -0.73 7.31
C TYR A 175 24.83 0.31 6.30
N MET A 176 23.99 1.27 5.91
CA MET A 176 24.35 2.34 4.98
C MET A 176 25.43 3.24 5.56
N GLU A 177 25.28 3.67 6.81
CA GLU A 177 26.28 4.45 7.54
C GLU A 177 27.63 3.71 7.60
N ARG A 178 27.62 2.42 8.00
CA ARG A 178 28.84 1.61 8.12
C ARG A 178 29.55 1.34 6.80
N ASN A 179 28.83 1.36 5.68
CA ASN A 179 29.39 1.14 4.36
C ASN A 179 29.67 2.46 3.62
N ASN A 180 29.53 3.62 4.27
CA ASN A 180 29.69 4.95 3.69
C ASN A 180 28.85 5.15 2.42
N ILE A 181 27.62 4.62 2.42
CA ILE A 181 26.67 4.84 1.33
C ILE A 181 26.10 6.25 1.48
N LEU A 182 26.28 7.08 0.45
CA LEU A 182 25.79 8.46 0.47
C LEU A 182 24.26 8.49 0.49
N GLU A 183 23.70 9.28 1.40
CA GLU A 183 22.25 9.50 1.50
C GLU A 183 21.78 10.46 0.40
N SER A 184 21.38 9.89 -0.74
CA SER A 184 20.69 10.64 -1.80
C SER A 184 19.33 11.17 -1.31
N PRO A 185 18.74 12.19 -1.96
CA PRO A 185 17.38 12.64 -1.64
C PRO A 185 16.33 11.51 -1.68
N ASN A 186 16.49 10.52 -2.57
CA ASN A 186 15.59 9.37 -2.65
C ASN A 186 15.74 8.45 -1.44
N ILE A 187 16.97 8.16 -1.02
CA ILE A 187 17.26 7.40 0.20
C ILE A 187 16.67 8.12 1.42
N CYS A 188 16.89 9.43 1.54
CA CYS A 188 16.33 10.21 2.64
C CYS A 188 14.80 10.16 2.66
N THR A 189 14.15 10.25 1.49
CA THR A 189 12.70 10.10 1.37
C THR A 189 12.22 8.73 1.87
N ALA A 190 12.91 7.66 1.48
CA ALA A 190 12.61 6.30 1.91
C ALA A 190 12.85 6.08 3.41
N LEU A 191 13.90 6.67 3.98
CA LEU A 191 14.19 6.65 5.41
C LEU A 191 13.12 7.42 6.21
N ILE A 192 12.69 8.59 5.74
CA ILE A 192 11.59 9.36 6.36
C ILE A 192 10.31 8.53 6.36
N ASP A 193 9.93 7.94 5.22
CA ASP A 193 8.71 7.11 5.11
C ASP A 193 8.79 5.87 6.01
N MET A 194 9.94 5.18 6.00
CA MET A 194 10.19 4.01 6.84
C MET A 194 10.08 4.35 8.32
N TYR A 195 10.81 5.36 8.80
CA TYR A 195 10.75 5.72 10.21
C TYR A 195 9.36 6.22 10.63
N ALA A 196 8.69 7.02 9.79
CA ALA A 196 7.36 7.50 10.08
C ALA A 196 6.33 6.34 10.18
N LYS A 197 6.29 5.44 9.19
CA LYS A 197 5.36 4.29 9.18
C LYS A 197 5.71 3.18 10.17
N CYS A 198 6.95 3.14 10.67
CA CYS A 198 7.36 2.28 11.77
C CYS A 198 7.09 2.88 13.17
N GLY A 199 6.46 4.05 13.24
CA GLY A 199 6.07 4.67 14.51
C GLY A 199 7.18 5.47 15.20
N ARG A 200 8.24 5.84 14.47
CA ARG A 200 9.40 6.60 14.97
C ARG A 200 9.53 7.94 14.27
N ILE A 201 8.52 8.79 14.47
CA ILE A 201 8.47 10.13 13.87
C ILE A 201 9.66 11.01 14.28
N ASP A 202 10.22 10.78 15.47
CA ASP A 202 11.44 11.45 15.95
C ASP A 202 12.64 11.17 15.04
N CYS A 203 12.81 9.92 14.59
CA CYS A 203 13.85 9.56 13.64
C CYS A 203 13.60 10.19 12.27
N ALA A 204 12.36 10.18 11.79
CA ALA A 204 11.99 10.76 10.51
C ALA A 204 12.32 12.27 10.46
N ILE A 205 11.98 13.02 11.51
CA ILE A 205 12.31 14.45 11.64
C ILE A 205 13.83 14.66 11.64
N ARG A 206 14.60 13.81 12.34
CA ARG A 206 16.07 13.90 12.33
C ARG A 206 16.65 13.71 10.93
N VAL A 207 16.16 12.74 10.15
CA VAL A 207 16.60 12.53 8.76
C VAL A 207 16.24 13.75 7.91
N PHE A 208 14.99 14.21 7.98
CA PHE A 208 14.51 15.36 7.22
C PHE A 208 15.31 16.65 7.47
N ASN A 209 15.68 16.90 8.72
CA ASN A 209 16.47 18.07 9.10
C ASN A 209 17.93 18.03 8.62
N ARG A 210 18.47 16.85 8.32
CA ARG A 210 19.85 16.68 7.78
C ARG A 210 19.94 16.93 6.28
N ILE A 211 18.83 16.92 5.56
CA ILE A 211 18.81 17.14 4.10
C ILE A 211 19.13 18.61 3.82
N SER A 212 20.21 18.85 3.06
CA SER A 212 20.68 20.20 2.72
C SER A 212 19.82 20.89 1.67
N LYS A 213 19.44 20.16 0.61
CA LYS A 213 18.56 20.63 -0.46
C LYS A 213 17.39 19.68 -0.58
N ARG A 214 16.26 20.07 0.01
CA ARG A 214 15.03 19.27 0.00
C ARG A 214 14.31 19.45 -1.31
N ASP A 215 13.65 18.38 -1.76
CA ASP A 215 12.73 18.41 -2.88
C ASP A 215 11.28 18.16 -2.43
N VAL A 216 10.36 18.18 -3.39
CA VAL A 216 8.93 17.91 -3.17
C VAL A 216 8.68 16.55 -2.51
N HIS A 217 9.51 15.54 -2.78
CA HIS A 217 9.34 14.19 -2.24
C HIS A 217 9.73 14.13 -0.77
N ASN A 218 10.83 14.79 -0.38
CA ASN A 218 11.24 14.89 1.01
C ASN A 218 10.16 15.57 1.87
N PHE A 219 9.65 16.72 1.42
CA PHE A 219 8.56 17.44 2.11
C PHE A 219 7.28 16.62 2.19
N THR A 220 6.87 16.02 1.07
CA THR A 220 5.66 15.20 1.01
C THR A 220 5.71 13.99 1.95
N SER A 221 6.86 13.31 2.02
CA SER A 221 7.08 12.18 2.92
C SER A 221 7.00 12.61 4.39
N MET A 222 7.62 13.74 4.75
CA MET A 222 7.58 14.27 6.12
C MET A 222 6.17 14.73 6.51
N ILE A 223 5.46 15.46 5.63
CA ILE A 223 4.07 15.90 5.86
C ILE A 223 3.16 14.69 6.07
N SER A 224 3.23 13.69 5.17
CA SER A 224 2.43 12.48 5.28
C SER A 224 2.74 11.70 6.57
N GLY A 225 4.02 11.63 6.95
CA GLY A 225 4.48 11.05 8.20
C GLY A 225 3.95 11.77 9.44
N LEU A 226 3.89 13.11 9.45
CA LEU A 226 3.29 13.84 10.57
C LEU A 226 1.77 13.65 10.63
N SER A 227 1.12 13.63 9.46
CA SER A 227 -0.33 13.46 9.34
C SER A 227 -0.83 12.10 9.83
N ILE A 228 -0.14 11.01 9.50
CA ILE A 228 -0.51 9.67 9.99
C ILE A 228 -0.32 9.54 11.51
N HIS A 229 0.59 10.32 12.10
CA HIS A 229 0.78 10.44 13.56
C HIS A 229 -0.21 11.38 14.24
N GLY A 230 -1.09 12.06 13.48
CA GLY A 230 -2.04 13.03 14.02
C GLY A 230 -1.41 14.37 14.43
N LEU A 231 -0.18 14.65 13.98
CA LEU A 231 0.57 15.88 14.25
C LEU A 231 0.31 16.94 13.17
N GLY A 232 -0.97 17.25 12.90
CA GLY A 232 -1.39 18.12 11.80
C GLY A 232 -0.82 19.54 11.87
N LYS A 233 -0.61 20.09 13.07
CA LYS A 233 0.03 21.41 13.25
C LYS A 233 1.49 21.40 12.78
N ASP A 234 2.23 20.35 13.12
CA ASP A 234 3.61 20.19 12.64
C ASP A 234 3.64 19.95 11.13
N ALA A 235 2.67 19.20 10.60
CA ALA A 235 2.52 19.00 9.15
C ALA A 235 2.28 20.32 8.41
N MET A 236 1.41 21.20 8.95
CA MET A 236 1.17 22.55 8.42
C MET A 236 2.41 23.44 8.49
N ARG A 237 3.22 23.32 9.54
CA ARG A 237 4.49 24.05 9.63
C ARG A 237 5.46 23.59 8.54
N VAL A 238 5.65 22.28 8.35
CA VAL A 238 6.51 21.73 7.30
C VAL A 238 5.99 22.11 5.90
N PHE A 239 4.66 22.16 5.71
CA PHE A 239 4.06 22.65 4.48
C PHE A 239 4.34 24.15 4.25
N SER A 240 4.28 24.97 5.31
CA SER A 240 4.64 26.39 5.22
C SER A 240 6.11 26.58 4.87
N ASP A 241 7.02 25.78 5.45
CA ASP A 241 8.45 25.79 5.14
C ASP A 241 8.69 25.42 3.67
N MET A 242 7.97 24.42 3.14
CA MET A 242 8.02 24.02 1.72
C MET A 242 7.68 25.19 0.78
N LEU A 243 6.60 25.93 1.10
CA LEU A 243 6.18 27.09 0.32
C LEU A 243 7.19 28.24 0.43
N ALA A 244 7.77 28.46 1.61
CA ALA A 244 8.80 29.47 1.84
C ALA A 244 10.10 29.18 1.07
N GLU A 245 10.45 27.90 0.90
CA GLU A 245 11.56 27.45 0.05
C GLU A 245 11.22 27.51 -1.46
N GLY A 246 10.02 27.94 -1.83
CA GLY A 246 9.58 28.06 -3.23
C GLY A 246 9.27 26.73 -3.91
N ILE A 247 9.12 25.65 -3.15
CA ILE A 247 8.85 24.32 -3.67
C ILE A 247 7.33 24.16 -3.84
N ARG A 248 6.89 23.87 -5.07
CA ARG A 248 5.47 23.70 -5.37
C ARG A 248 4.96 22.36 -4.82
N PRO A 249 3.80 22.35 -4.14
CA PRO A 249 3.15 21.11 -3.74
C PRO A 249 2.64 20.32 -4.94
N ASN A 250 2.54 19.01 -4.77
CA ASN A 250 1.88 18.11 -5.70
C ASN A 250 0.63 17.49 -5.08
N GLU A 251 -0.10 16.69 -5.85
CA GLU A 251 -1.32 16.00 -5.40
C GLU A 251 -1.11 15.24 -4.07
N ILE A 252 0.00 14.52 -3.93
CA ILE A 252 0.29 13.72 -2.73
C ILE A 252 0.56 14.63 -1.53
N THR A 253 1.25 15.76 -1.74
CA THR A 253 1.46 16.77 -0.69
C THR A 253 0.12 17.27 -0.15
N MET A 254 -0.82 17.63 -1.05
CA MET A 254 -2.13 18.17 -0.66
C MET A 254 -2.95 17.15 0.11
N LEU A 255 -2.94 15.88 -0.33
CA LEU A 255 -3.57 14.79 0.40
C LEU A 255 -2.98 14.61 1.80
N GLY A 256 -1.64 14.69 1.92
CA GLY A 256 -0.94 14.64 3.21
C GLY A 256 -1.38 15.76 4.15
N VAL A 257 -1.44 17.01 3.66
CA VAL A 257 -1.87 18.17 4.45
C VAL A 257 -3.32 18.04 4.90
N LEU A 258 -4.24 17.70 3.99
CA LEU A 258 -5.67 17.54 4.32
C LEU A 258 -5.91 16.43 5.35
N ASN A 259 -5.20 15.30 5.24
CA ASN A 259 -5.25 14.24 6.25
C ASN A 259 -4.76 14.73 7.63
N GLY A 260 -3.66 15.48 7.67
CA GLY A 260 -3.15 16.08 8.90
C GLY A 260 -4.16 17.01 9.53
N CYS A 261 -4.81 17.85 8.71
CA CYS A 261 -5.87 18.73 9.16
C CYS A 261 -7.10 17.97 9.68
N SER A 262 -7.52 16.89 9.00
CA SER A 262 -8.64 16.05 9.46
C SER A 262 -8.35 15.42 10.83
N HIS A 263 -7.17 14.84 11.00
CA HIS A 263 -6.79 14.18 12.26
C HIS A 263 -6.60 15.16 13.42
N SER A 264 -6.28 16.42 13.15
CA SER A 264 -6.07 17.47 14.17
C SER A 264 -7.24 18.46 14.28
N GLY A 265 -8.30 18.33 13.49
CA GLY A 265 -9.46 19.24 13.51
C GLY A 265 -9.17 20.66 13.01
N LEU A 266 -8.18 20.84 12.13
CA LEU A 266 -7.76 22.14 11.58
C LEU A 266 -8.66 22.55 10.40
N VAL A 267 -9.90 22.96 10.69
CA VAL A 267 -10.94 23.20 9.68
C VAL A 267 -10.59 24.37 8.76
N GLU A 268 -10.08 25.46 9.29
CA GLU A 268 -9.79 26.67 8.51
C GLU A 268 -8.60 26.44 7.57
N GLU A 269 -7.54 25.81 8.07
CA GLU A 269 -6.37 25.43 7.28
C GLU A 269 -6.74 24.41 6.20
N SER A 270 -7.57 23.40 6.55
CA SER A 270 -8.11 22.43 5.58
C SER A 270 -8.90 23.12 4.47
N THR A 271 -9.73 24.10 4.84
CA THR A 271 -10.55 24.88 3.90
C THR A 271 -9.70 25.69 2.95
N SER A 272 -8.74 26.48 3.47
CA SER A 272 -7.84 27.29 2.65
C SER A 272 -7.07 26.40 1.70
N THR A 273 -6.41 25.36 2.25
CA THR A 273 -5.60 24.42 1.49
C THR A 273 -6.38 23.77 0.36
N PHE A 274 -7.62 23.33 0.62
CA PHE A 274 -8.48 22.71 -0.39
C PHE A 274 -8.85 23.68 -1.52
N ASN A 275 -9.18 24.92 -1.20
CA ASN A 275 -9.51 25.94 -2.21
C ASN A 275 -8.28 26.35 -3.02
N ASP A 276 -7.12 26.42 -2.37
CA ASP A 276 -5.86 26.85 -2.99
C ASP A 276 -5.29 25.78 -3.95
N MET A 277 -5.70 24.50 -3.83
CA MET A 277 -5.35 23.41 -4.74
C MET A 277 -5.50 23.82 -6.21
N GLU A 278 -6.71 24.23 -6.60
CA GLU A 278 -7.01 24.62 -7.98
C GLU A 278 -6.62 26.08 -8.24
N ASN A 279 -6.94 26.98 -7.30
CA ASN A 279 -6.78 28.43 -7.49
C ASN A 279 -5.31 28.89 -7.58
N LEU A 280 -4.41 28.31 -6.78
CA LEU A 280 -3.01 28.73 -6.71
C LEU A 280 -2.06 27.73 -7.40
N TRP A 281 -2.34 26.43 -7.30
CA TRP A 281 -1.42 25.40 -7.76
C TRP A 281 -1.91 24.64 -9.01
N GLY A 282 -3.14 24.85 -9.48
CA GLY A 282 -3.69 24.17 -10.64
C GLY A 282 -3.83 22.65 -10.44
N ILE A 283 -3.94 22.20 -9.19
CA ILE A 283 -4.10 20.80 -8.82
C ILE A 283 -5.60 20.50 -8.74
N VAL A 284 -6.10 19.68 -9.66
CA VAL A 284 -7.52 19.27 -9.66
C VAL A 284 -7.79 18.32 -8.48
N PRO A 285 -8.74 18.64 -7.58
CA PRO A 285 -9.08 17.77 -6.47
C PRO A 285 -9.62 16.41 -6.94
N LYS A 286 -8.97 15.33 -6.47
CA LYS A 286 -9.39 13.94 -6.67
C LYS A 286 -10.29 13.44 -5.53
N ILE A 287 -10.87 12.24 -5.70
CA ILE A 287 -11.80 11.62 -4.74
C ILE A 287 -11.21 11.54 -3.32
N GLU A 288 -9.90 11.28 -3.21
CA GLU A 288 -9.19 11.19 -1.93
C GLU A 288 -9.12 12.54 -1.22
N HIS A 289 -8.91 13.64 -1.97
CA HIS A 289 -8.87 14.99 -1.42
C HIS A 289 -10.23 15.42 -0.88
N TYR A 290 -11.30 15.14 -1.63
CA TYR A 290 -12.68 15.34 -1.16
C TYR A 290 -12.96 14.51 0.10
N GLY A 291 -12.50 13.26 0.13
CA GLY A 291 -12.61 12.40 1.30
C GLY A 291 -12.00 13.00 2.55
N CYS A 292 -10.76 13.48 2.49
CA CYS A 292 -10.09 14.11 3.63
C CYS A 292 -10.77 15.41 4.06
N TYR A 293 -11.19 16.24 3.11
CA TYR A 293 -11.84 17.51 3.41
C TYR A 293 -13.23 17.32 4.04
N VAL A 294 -14.05 16.41 3.50
CA VAL A 294 -15.36 16.05 4.05
C VAL A 294 -15.20 15.40 5.43
N ASP A 295 -14.22 14.51 5.61
CA ASP A 295 -13.92 13.90 6.91
C ASP A 295 -13.53 14.96 7.95
N CYS A 296 -12.69 15.92 7.59
CA CYS A 296 -12.32 17.04 8.46
C CYS A 296 -13.55 17.86 8.90
N LEU A 297 -14.41 18.25 7.96
CA LEU A 297 -15.63 19.00 8.27
C LEU A 297 -16.60 18.20 9.13
N ALA A 298 -16.82 16.93 8.78
CA ALA A 298 -17.76 16.06 9.46
C ALA A 298 -17.35 15.78 10.91
N ARG A 299 -16.05 15.49 11.14
CA ARG A 299 -15.49 15.25 12.47
C ARG A 299 -15.57 16.50 13.35
N SER A 300 -15.33 17.68 12.77
CA SER A 300 -15.43 18.96 13.49
C SER A 300 -16.86 19.47 13.67
N GLY A 301 -17.88 18.73 13.21
CA GLY A 301 -19.30 19.05 13.44
C GLY A 301 -19.92 19.99 12.40
N HIS A 302 -19.19 20.37 11.35
CA HIS A 302 -19.69 21.17 10.23
C HIS A 302 -20.47 20.32 9.22
N LEU A 303 -21.44 19.54 9.71
CA LEU A 303 -22.08 18.47 8.95
C LEU A 303 -22.85 18.97 7.71
N GLU A 304 -23.57 20.08 7.83
CA GLU A 304 -24.30 20.68 6.70
C GLU A 304 -23.36 21.14 5.59
N ARG A 305 -22.24 21.76 5.98
CA ARG A 305 -21.19 22.18 5.03
C ARG A 305 -20.54 20.98 4.36
N ALA A 306 -20.24 19.94 5.11
CA ALA A 306 -19.70 18.68 4.60
C ALA A 306 -20.68 18.04 3.60
N PHE A 307 -21.97 17.97 3.92
CA PHE A 307 -22.99 17.43 3.04
C PHE A 307 -23.16 18.26 1.76
N ASN A 308 -23.06 19.59 1.86
CA ASN A 308 -23.10 20.46 0.70
C ASN A 308 -21.92 20.19 -0.25
N VAL A 309 -20.70 20.04 0.28
CA VAL A 309 -19.51 19.68 -0.53
C VAL A 309 -19.73 18.39 -1.31
N VAL A 310 -20.27 17.36 -0.65
CA VAL A 310 -20.57 16.05 -1.28
C VAL A 310 -21.63 16.17 -2.37
N LYS A 311 -22.58 17.10 -2.26
CA LYS A 311 -23.59 17.35 -3.31
C LYS A 311 -23.04 18.11 -4.50
N THR A 312 -22.09 19.01 -4.29
CA THR A 312 -21.59 19.92 -5.33
C THR A 312 -20.32 19.42 -6.01
N MET A 313 -19.69 18.36 -5.49
CA MET A 313 -18.45 17.86 -6.08
C MET A 313 -18.68 17.31 -7.51
N PRO A 314 -17.73 17.50 -8.43
CA PRO A 314 -17.88 17.14 -9.83
C PRO A 314 -17.68 15.64 -10.10
N ILE A 315 -17.36 14.86 -9.06
CA ILE A 315 -17.02 13.43 -9.12
C ILE A 315 -18.03 12.67 -8.25
N GLU A 316 -18.42 11.45 -8.65
CA GLU A 316 -19.32 10.63 -7.84
C GLU A 316 -18.67 10.28 -6.49
N PRO A 317 -19.34 10.55 -5.34
CA PRO A 317 -18.76 10.27 -4.03
C PRO A 317 -18.67 8.77 -3.75
N ASP A 318 -17.51 8.33 -3.25
CA ASP A 318 -17.27 6.93 -2.94
C ASP A 318 -17.81 6.51 -1.56
N ALA A 319 -17.69 5.22 -1.25
CA ALA A 319 -18.15 4.68 0.02
C ALA A 319 -17.42 5.26 1.24
N ALA A 320 -16.18 5.73 1.10
CA ALA A 320 -15.41 6.29 2.20
C ALA A 320 -15.95 7.68 2.59
N ILE A 321 -16.28 8.53 1.61
CA ILE A 321 -16.86 9.85 1.83
C ILE A 321 -18.19 9.75 2.59
N TRP A 322 -19.10 8.88 2.14
CA TRP A 322 -20.40 8.70 2.81
C TRP A 322 -20.26 8.17 4.24
N ARG A 323 -19.30 7.25 4.46
CA ARG A 323 -19.02 6.74 5.81
C ARG A 323 -18.45 7.83 6.72
N ALA A 324 -17.55 8.68 6.23
CA ALA A 324 -17.01 9.80 6.99
C ALA A 324 -18.12 10.76 7.45
N LEU A 325 -19.06 11.09 6.54
CA LEU A 325 -20.18 11.97 6.85
C LEU A 325 -21.16 11.35 7.86
N LEU A 326 -21.51 10.07 7.70
CA LEU A 326 -22.34 9.35 8.68
C LEU A 326 -21.64 9.19 10.03
N SER A 327 -20.32 9.01 10.03
CA SER A 327 -19.53 8.98 11.25
C SER A 327 -19.63 10.29 12.00
N GLY A 328 -19.47 11.43 11.31
CA GLY A 328 -19.72 12.75 11.88
C GLY A 328 -21.15 12.88 12.44
N CYS A 329 -22.17 12.42 11.69
CA CYS A 329 -23.56 12.46 12.16
C CYS A 329 -23.78 11.63 13.43
N LYS A 330 -23.21 10.43 13.53
CA LYS A 330 -23.28 9.56 14.73
C LYS A 330 -22.60 10.24 15.92
N THR A 331 -21.39 10.77 15.73
CA THR A 331 -20.61 11.43 16.79
C THR A 331 -21.31 12.67 17.35
N HIS A 332 -21.88 13.49 16.46
CA HIS A 332 -22.60 14.72 16.83
C HIS A 332 -24.10 14.50 17.06
N ARG A 333 -24.56 13.24 17.08
CA ARG A 333 -25.97 12.83 17.31
C ARG A 333 -26.99 13.49 16.37
N ASN A 334 -26.58 13.82 15.13
CA ASN A 334 -27.45 14.38 14.11
C ASN A 334 -28.12 13.26 13.29
N ILE A 335 -29.15 12.64 13.87
CA ILE A 335 -29.89 11.54 13.24
C ILE A 335 -30.61 12.02 11.98
N VAL A 336 -31.13 13.26 11.99
CA VAL A 336 -31.90 13.83 10.88
C VAL A 336 -31.07 13.88 9.60
N LEU A 337 -29.85 14.41 9.67
CA LEU A 337 -28.96 14.46 8.51
C LEU A 337 -28.51 13.05 8.10
N GLY A 338 -28.29 12.14 9.06
CA GLY A 338 -28.02 10.73 8.78
C GLY A 338 -29.10 10.07 7.91
N GLU A 339 -30.38 10.31 8.23
CA GLU A 339 -31.51 9.83 7.41
C GLU A 339 -31.55 10.48 6.03
N GLN A 340 -31.26 11.78 5.94
CA GLN A 340 -31.20 12.48 4.65
C GLN A 340 -30.12 11.90 3.75
N ILE A 341 -28.94 11.58 4.30
CA ILE A 341 -27.84 10.93 3.58
C ILE A 341 -28.29 9.55 3.06
N LEU A 342 -28.87 8.71 3.93
CA LEU A 342 -29.38 7.40 3.53
C LEU A 342 -30.41 7.49 2.40
N ASN A 343 -31.35 8.44 2.50
CA ASN A 343 -32.37 8.67 1.49
C ASN A 343 -31.78 9.16 0.16
N HIS A 344 -30.78 10.04 0.22
CA HIS A 344 -30.09 10.53 -0.96
C HIS A 344 -29.34 9.41 -1.68
N VAL A 345 -28.56 8.60 -0.94
CA VAL A 345 -27.86 7.44 -1.51
C VAL A 345 -28.83 6.42 -2.10
N ARG A 346 -29.99 6.22 -1.48
CA ARG A 346 -31.04 5.34 -2.02
C ARG A 346 -31.57 5.80 -3.39
N GLN A 347 -31.60 7.11 -3.64
CA GLN A 347 -32.05 7.68 -4.92
C GLN A 347 -31.03 7.49 -6.06
N LEU A 348 -29.76 7.17 -5.75
CA LEU A 348 -28.71 6.95 -6.75
C LEU A 348 -28.85 5.61 -7.52
N GLY A 349 -29.79 4.73 -7.15
CA GLY A 349 -30.13 3.53 -7.92
C GLY A 349 -29.29 2.28 -7.62
N SER A 350 -29.09 1.42 -8.63
CA SER A 350 -28.53 0.05 -8.48
C SER A 350 -27.04 0.02 -8.11
N SER A 351 -26.25 1.03 -8.49
CA SER A 351 -24.84 1.18 -8.08
C SER A 351 -24.67 1.39 -6.58
N GLY A 352 -25.66 1.99 -5.93
CA GLY A 352 -25.64 2.34 -4.51
C GLY A 352 -26.03 1.22 -3.54
N GLN A 353 -26.41 0.01 -4.00
CA GLN A 353 -26.98 -1.01 -3.10
C GLN A 353 -25.96 -1.58 -2.08
N VAL A 354 -24.73 -1.86 -2.51
CA VAL A 354 -23.64 -2.32 -1.62
C VAL A 354 -23.28 -1.23 -0.60
N LEU A 355 -23.22 0.00 -1.08
CA LEU A 355 -22.95 1.18 -0.26
C LEU A 355 -24.06 1.37 0.78
N LEU A 356 -25.32 1.41 0.35
CA LEU A 356 -26.48 1.60 1.21
C LEU A 356 -26.62 0.49 2.26
N SER A 357 -26.34 -0.77 1.89
CA SER A 357 -26.26 -1.88 2.86
C SER A 357 -25.17 -1.64 3.93
N SER A 358 -24.00 -1.15 3.51
CA SER A 358 -22.90 -0.80 4.41
C SER A 358 -23.25 0.39 5.32
N LEU A 359 -23.97 1.38 4.79
CA LEU A 359 -24.39 2.58 5.55
C LEU A 359 -25.51 2.25 6.56
N TYR A 360 -26.47 1.39 6.20
CA TYR A 360 -27.50 0.90 7.14
C TYR A 360 -26.89 0.10 8.29
N ALA A 361 -25.90 -0.75 8.00
CA ALA A 361 -25.15 -1.48 9.02
C ALA A 361 -24.47 -0.50 10.01
N TYR A 362 -23.86 0.56 9.48
CA TYR A 362 -23.22 1.59 10.31
C TYR A 362 -24.20 2.35 11.21
N MET A 363 -25.42 2.62 10.74
CA MET A 363 -26.48 3.26 11.53
C MET A 363 -27.25 2.28 12.43
N GLY A 364 -26.86 1.02 12.50
CA GLY A 364 -27.53 0.00 13.33
C GLY A 364 -28.89 -0.44 12.80
N LYS A 365 -29.23 -0.13 11.54
CA LYS A 365 -30.50 -0.48 10.89
C LYS A 365 -30.45 -1.86 10.25
N TRP A 366 -30.26 -2.89 11.07
CA TRP A 366 -30.01 -4.26 10.60
C TRP A 366 -31.16 -4.91 9.84
N GLU A 367 -32.41 -4.57 10.17
CA GLU A 367 -33.58 -5.04 9.41
C GLU A 367 -33.50 -4.64 7.93
N SER A 368 -33.06 -3.40 7.67
CA SER A 368 -32.84 -2.89 6.32
C SER A 368 -31.66 -3.59 5.63
N VAL A 369 -30.57 -3.89 6.37
CA VAL A 369 -29.41 -4.64 5.84
C VAL A 369 -29.82 -6.05 5.39
N VAL A 370 -30.60 -6.76 6.20
CA VAL A 370 -31.05 -8.13 5.90
C VAL A 370 -31.98 -8.14 4.70
N SER A 371 -32.93 -7.21 4.64
CA SER A 371 -33.84 -7.04 3.49
C SER A 371 -33.04 -6.82 2.20
N MET A 372 -32.04 -5.94 2.22
CA MET A 372 -31.18 -5.68 1.07
C MET A 372 -30.32 -6.89 0.66
N ARG A 373 -29.70 -7.60 1.61
CA ARG A 373 -28.89 -8.78 1.31
C ARG A 373 -29.70 -9.92 0.68
N LYS A 374 -30.96 -10.09 1.09
CA LYS A 374 -31.91 -11.02 0.46
C LYS A 374 -32.23 -10.64 -0.98
N GLN A 375 -32.33 -9.34 -1.26
CA GLN A 375 -32.61 -8.82 -2.60
C GLN A 375 -31.38 -8.87 -3.54
N MET A 376 -30.16 -8.88 -2.98
CA MET A 376 -28.89 -8.84 -3.72
C MET A 376 -28.32 -10.21 -4.12
N GLY A 377 -29.00 -11.32 -3.83
CA GLY A 377 -28.67 -12.65 -4.36
C GLY A 377 -27.21 -13.08 -4.15
N GLY A 378 -26.81 -13.37 -2.90
CA GLY A 378 -25.70 -14.27 -2.57
C GLY A 378 -24.32 -14.01 -3.20
N ARG A 379 -24.01 -12.83 -3.73
CA ARG A 379 -22.65 -12.51 -4.21
C ARG A 379 -21.74 -12.27 -3.01
N ARG A 380 -20.93 -13.28 -2.65
CA ARG A 380 -19.78 -13.10 -1.76
C ARG A 380 -18.78 -12.21 -2.48
N ASN A 381 -18.67 -10.95 -2.07
CA ASN A 381 -17.52 -10.13 -2.41
C ASN A 381 -16.29 -10.76 -1.77
N THR A 382 -15.26 -11.03 -2.59
CA THR A 382 -13.90 -11.27 -2.10
C THR A 382 -13.38 -9.96 -1.52
N SER A 383 -13.72 -9.68 -0.26
CA SER A 383 -13.10 -8.58 0.50
C SER A 383 -11.60 -8.84 0.59
N GLU A 384 -10.78 -7.81 0.45
CA GLU A 384 -9.39 -7.83 0.91
C GLU A 384 -9.36 -8.43 2.32
N LEU A 385 -8.53 -9.46 2.52
CA LEU A 385 -8.40 -10.10 3.82
C LEU A 385 -7.66 -9.16 4.77
N GLY A 386 -8.21 -8.97 5.98
CA GLY A 386 -7.58 -8.16 7.01
C GLY A 386 -6.35 -8.86 7.58
N CYS A 387 -5.17 -8.32 7.29
CA CYS A 387 -3.90 -8.81 7.79
C CYS A 387 -3.33 -7.86 8.83
N SER A 388 -2.67 -8.42 9.83
CA SER A 388 -1.92 -7.68 10.84
C SER A 388 -0.50 -8.21 10.94
N TRP A 389 0.47 -7.31 11.06
CA TRP A 389 1.88 -7.64 11.21
C TRP A 389 2.43 -7.12 12.54
N ILE A 390 3.33 -7.90 13.11
CA ILE A 390 4.09 -7.54 14.31
C ILE A 390 5.55 -7.98 14.13
N GLU A 391 6.49 -7.11 14.47
CA GLU A 391 7.91 -7.44 14.50
C GLU A 391 8.33 -7.79 15.94
N VAL A 392 8.94 -8.96 16.10
CA VAL A 392 9.55 -9.41 17.36
C VAL A 392 10.93 -9.98 17.05
N ASP A 393 11.95 -9.51 17.77
CA ASP A 393 13.35 -9.94 17.62
C ASP A 393 13.86 -9.88 16.16
N GLY A 394 13.45 -8.85 15.41
CA GLY A 394 13.82 -8.63 14.00
C GLY A 394 13.14 -9.55 12.98
N ILE A 395 12.11 -10.31 13.41
CA ILE A 395 11.29 -11.16 12.53
C ILE A 395 9.87 -10.60 12.48
N THR A 396 9.36 -10.40 11.25
CA THR A 396 7.98 -9.97 11.03
C THR A 396 7.06 -11.18 10.95
N HIS A 397 6.04 -11.21 11.81
CA HIS A 397 5.00 -12.23 11.84
C HIS A 397 3.71 -11.66 11.24
N GLU A 398 3.14 -12.39 10.28
CA GLU A 398 1.84 -12.07 9.67
C GLU A 398 0.73 -12.89 10.33
N PHE A 399 -0.39 -12.23 10.61
CA PHE A 399 -1.62 -12.85 11.08
C PHE A 399 -2.78 -12.52 10.15
N ARG A 400 -3.58 -13.53 9.82
CA ARG A 400 -4.79 -13.42 8.99
C ARG A 400 -6.04 -13.73 9.81
N VAL A 401 -7.21 -13.32 9.34
CA VAL A 401 -8.48 -13.73 9.97
C VAL A 401 -8.63 -15.24 9.86
N ASP A 402 -8.89 -15.89 11.00
CA ASP A 402 -8.89 -17.36 11.16
C ASP A 402 -7.57 -18.05 10.74
N ASP A 403 -6.44 -17.39 11.04
CA ASP A 403 -5.12 -17.98 10.79
C ASP A 403 -4.99 -19.35 11.46
N GLN A 404 -4.53 -20.33 10.67
CA GLN A 404 -4.13 -21.67 11.12
C GLN A 404 -2.68 -21.99 10.76
N LEU A 405 -2.00 -21.09 10.06
CA LEU A 405 -0.68 -21.31 9.47
C LEU A 405 0.45 -20.91 10.43
N HIS A 406 0.18 -20.03 11.40
CA HIS A 406 1.21 -19.65 12.37
C HIS A 406 1.65 -20.84 13.23
N PRO A 407 2.96 -21.16 13.34
CA PRO A 407 3.45 -22.35 14.05
C PRO A 407 3.02 -22.45 15.53
N ARG A 408 2.82 -21.29 16.16
CA ARG A 408 2.39 -21.16 17.58
C ARG A 408 0.92 -20.78 17.75
N ILE A 409 0.06 -20.99 16.73
CA ILE A 409 -1.31 -20.50 16.73
C ILE A 409 -2.14 -20.98 17.93
N ILE A 410 -1.91 -22.22 18.40
CA ILE A 410 -2.62 -22.79 19.55
C ILE A 410 -2.29 -21.99 20.83
N GLU A 411 -1.00 -21.73 21.09
CA GLU A 411 -0.58 -20.91 22.24
C GLU A 411 -1.14 -19.49 22.15
N ILE A 412 -1.15 -18.91 20.95
CA ILE A 412 -1.65 -17.55 20.70
C ILE A 412 -3.14 -17.47 20.99
N ARG A 413 -3.94 -18.45 20.53
CA ARG A 413 -5.39 -18.49 20.79
C ARG A 413 -5.69 -18.64 22.29
N VAL A 414 -4.99 -19.54 22.98
CA VAL A 414 -5.11 -19.68 24.45
C VAL A 414 -4.75 -18.37 25.16
N LYS A 415 -3.68 -17.71 24.75
CA LYS A 415 -3.30 -16.42 25.35
C LYS A 415 -4.32 -15.33 25.05
N LEU A 416 -4.87 -15.31 23.85
CA LEU A 416 -5.90 -14.36 23.45
C LEU A 416 -7.15 -14.50 24.33
N ASP A 417 -7.60 -15.73 24.59
CA ASP A 417 -8.73 -15.98 25.48
C ASP A 417 -8.47 -15.43 26.89
N GLU A 418 -7.27 -15.68 27.46
CA GLU A 418 -6.86 -15.11 28.75
C GLU A 418 -6.89 -13.56 28.74
N ILE A 419 -6.41 -12.95 27.65
CA ILE A 419 -6.38 -11.50 27.49
C ILE A 419 -7.79 -10.92 27.40
N LEU A 420 -8.67 -11.53 26.59
CA LEU A 420 -10.03 -11.05 26.40
C LEU A 420 -10.87 -11.22 27.66
N GLU A 421 -10.73 -12.32 28.40
CA GLU A 421 -11.40 -12.52 29.68
C GLU A 421 -10.99 -11.44 30.71
N LYS A 422 -9.69 -11.12 30.78
CA LYS A 422 -9.21 -10.00 31.60
C LYS A 422 -9.70 -8.65 31.11
N ALA A 423 -9.76 -8.43 29.79
CA ALA A 423 -10.27 -7.20 29.22
C ALA A 423 -11.76 -6.98 29.53
N LYS A 424 -12.56 -8.06 29.59
CA LYS A 424 -13.98 -8.01 30.01
C LYS A 424 -14.13 -7.49 31.44
N LEU A 425 -13.23 -7.86 32.36
CA LEU A 425 -13.19 -7.30 33.72
C LEU A 425 -12.91 -5.79 33.72
N GLY A 426 -12.18 -5.29 32.72
CA GLY A 426 -11.93 -3.87 32.47
C GLY A 426 -13.06 -3.13 31.75
N GLY A 427 -14.23 -3.76 31.55
CA GLY A 427 -15.39 -3.16 30.91
C GLY A 427 -15.47 -3.33 29.39
N TYR A 428 -14.64 -4.19 28.79
CA TYR A 428 -14.78 -4.54 27.37
C TYR A 428 -16.01 -5.45 27.15
N VAL A 429 -16.87 -5.04 26.22
CA VAL A 429 -17.99 -5.85 25.74
C VAL A 429 -17.78 -6.08 24.25
N THR A 430 -17.83 -7.35 23.84
CA THR A 430 -17.71 -7.79 22.45
C THR A 430 -18.81 -7.16 21.61
N ASN A 431 -18.43 -6.41 20.58
CA ASN A 431 -19.41 -5.85 19.66
C ASN A 431 -19.60 -6.81 18.47
N THR A 432 -20.62 -7.68 18.56
CA THR A 432 -20.96 -8.68 17.52
C THR A 432 -21.76 -8.11 16.36
N THR A 433 -22.16 -6.83 16.42
CA THR A 433 -23.02 -6.21 15.40
C THR A 433 -22.52 -6.35 13.94
N PRO A 434 -21.22 -6.38 13.61
CA PRO A 434 -20.77 -6.52 12.22
C PRO A 434 -20.99 -7.91 11.60
N VAL A 435 -21.28 -8.95 12.39
CA VAL A 435 -21.32 -10.35 11.93
C VAL A 435 -22.71 -10.73 11.42
N THR A 436 -22.76 -11.52 10.34
CA THR A 436 -24.01 -12.04 9.73
C THR A 436 -24.90 -12.78 10.73
N PHE A 437 -26.22 -12.57 10.62
CA PHE A 437 -27.25 -13.17 11.49
C PHE A 437 -27.40 -14.68 11.37
N ASP A 438 -26.80 -15.31 10.34
CA ASP A 438 -26.85 -16.77 10.12
C ASP A 438 -25.92 -17.57 11.07
N LEU A 439 -25.23 -16.88 11.99
CA LEU A 439 -24.36 -17.46 13.01
C LEU A 439 -25.01 -17.31 14.39
N SER A 440 -24.79 -18.28 15.28
CA SER A 440 -25.17 -18.14 16.69
C SER A 440 -24.44 -16.95 17.32
N GLU A 441 -24.97 -16.35 18.39
CA GLU A 441 -24.27 -15.24 19.06
C GLU A 441 -22.86 -15.66 19.53
N GLU A 442 -22.68 -16.92 19.95
CA GLU A 442 -21.37 -17.49 20.27
C GLU A 442 -20.43 -17.56 19.06
N ASP A 443 -20.94 -17.92 17.87
CA ASP A 443 -20.16 -17.96 16.63
C ASP A 443 -19.81 -16.55 16.12
N LYS A 444 -20.68 -15.56 16.37
CA LYS A 444 -20.40 -14.15 16.07
C LYS A 444 -19.31 -13.59 16.97
N GLU A 445 -19.36 -13.90 18.27
CA GLU A 445 -18.30 -13.53 19.21
C GLU A 445 -16.96 -14.17 18.83
N ARG A 446 -16.98 -15.45 18.41
CA ARG A 446 -15.78 -16.15 17.91
C ARG A 446 -15.21 -15.55 16.63
N ALA A 447 -16.05 -15.15 15.69
CA ALA A 447 -15.58 -14.51 14.45
C ALA A 447 -14.87 -13.17 14.72
N VAL A 448 -15.37 -12.39 15.69
CA VAL A 448 -14.83 -11.08 16.07
C VAL A 448 -13.65 -11.19 17.03
N SER A 449 -13.59 -12.24 17.85
CA SER A 449 -12.43 -12.49 18.72
C SER A 449 -11.19 -12.87 17.90
N LEU A 450 -11.35 -13.54 16.76
CA LEU A 450 -10.25 -14.00 15.90
C LEU A 450 -9.79 -12.99 14.84
N HIS A 451 -10.05 -11.69 15.05
CA HIS A 451 -9.47 -10.65 14.21
C HIS A 451 -7.94 -10.67 14.26
N SER A 452 -7.28 -10.37 13.14
CA SER A 452 -5.82 -10.47 13.02
C SER A 452 -5.08 -9.55 14.00
N GLU A 453 -5.64 -8.38 14.37
CA GLU A 453 -5.05 -7.51 15.39
C GLU A 453 -5.01 -8.17 16.77
N LYS A 454 -6.07 -8.92 17.11
CA LYS A 454 -6.21 -9.62 18.39
C LYS A 454 -5.23 -10.80 18.49
N LEU A 455 -5.02 -11.51 17.38
CA LEU A 455 -3.97 -12.53 17.30
C LEU A 455 -2.57 -11.92 17.43
N ALA A 456 -2.31 -10.80 16.73
CA ALA A 456 -1.03 -10.10 16.78
C ALA A 456 -0.71 -9.57 18.19
N ILE A 457 -1.69 -9.00 18.90
CA ILE A 457 -1.49 -8.53 20.29
C ILE A 457 -1.21 -9.70 21.23
N ALA A 458 -1.95 -10.82 21.11
CA ALA A 458 -1.72 -12.00 21.94
C ALA A 458 -0.30 -12.58 21.72
N PHE A 459 0.15 -12.66 20.46
CA PHE A 459 1.53 -13.02 20.15
C PHE A 459 2.54 -12.04 20.74
N GLY A 460 2.26 -10.73 20.67
CA GLY A 460 3.07 -9.70 21.30
C GLY A 460 3.22 -9.90 22.80
N PHE A 461 2.15 -10.24 23.52
CA PHE A 461 2.20 -10.57 24.95
C PHE A 461 3.00 -11.85 25.26
N LEU A 462 2.94 -12.87 24.39
CA LEU A 462 3.72 -14.09 24.57
C LEU A 462 5.22 -13.90 24.34
N SER A 463 5.57 -13.01 23.41
CA SER A 463 6.93 -12.97 22.85
C SER A 463 7.72 -11.74 23.28
N THR A 464 7.12 -10.80 24.02
CA THR A 464 7.80 -9.59 24.50
C THR A 464 7.79 -9.47 26.02
N LYS A 465 8.81 -8.78 26.57
CA LYS A 465 8.97 -8.62 28.03
C LYS A 465 7.85 -7.77 28.63
N PRO A 466 7.37 -8.03 29.86
CA PRO A 466 6.49 -7.11 30.60
C PRO A 466 7.02 -5.66 30.63
N GLY A 467 6.12 -4.66 30.66
CA GLY A 467 6.43 -3.23 30.41
C GLY A 467 6.83 -2.75 28.98
N SER A 468 7.40 -3.56 28.08
CA SER A 468 7.78 -3.09 26.72
C SER A 468 6.62 -2.65 25.81
N LEU A 469 6.89 -1.83 24.80
CA LEU A 469 5.89 -1.38 23.82
C LEU A 469 5.58 -2.49 22.80
N ILE A 470 4.30 -2.70 22.47
CA ILE A 470 3.87 -3.57 21.36
C ILE A 470 3.47 -2.72 20.16
N ARG A 471 4.01 -3.03 18.97
CA ARG A 471 3.69 -2.35 17.70
C ARG A 471 3.03 -3.30 16.73
N ILE A 472 1.89 -2.91 16.18
CA ILE A 472 1.13 -3.69 15.20
C ILE A 472 0.83 -2.80 13.99
N VAL A 473 0.93 -3.38 12.79
CA VAL A 473 0.47 -2.76 11.54
C VAL A 473 -0.73 -3.53 11.01
N LYS A 474 -1.74 -2.83 10.52
CA LYS A 474 -2.93 -3.40 9.86
C LYS A 474 -3.11 -2.78 8.48
N ASN A 475 -3.44 -3.60 7.47
CA ASN A 475 -3.71 -3.14 6.10
C ASN A 475 -5.07 -2.46 5.93
N LEU A 476 -6.06 -2.81 6.76
CA LEU A 476 -7.39 -2.22 6.78
C LEU A 476 -7.53 -1.23 7.95
N ARG A 477 -8.57 -0.39 7.93
CA ARG A 477 -8.92 0.48 9.07
C ARG A 477 -9.25 -0.38 10.30
N THR A 478 -8.84 0.08 11.48
CA THR A 478 -9.17 -0.60 12.74
C THR A 478 -10.68 -0.57 12.95
N CYS A 479 -11.30 -1.73 13.22
CA CYS A 479 -12.74 -1.77 13.49
C CYS A 479 -13.05 -1.31 14.92
N GLU A 480 -14.30 -0.88 15.15
CA GLU A 480 -14.76 -0.39 16.47
C GLU A 480 -14.49 -1.40 17.59
N ASP A 481 -14.76 -2.69 17.34
CA ASP A 481 -14.53 -3.73 18.33
C ASP A 481 -13.04 -3.92 18.68
N CYS A 482 -12.16 -4.01 17.68
CA CYS A 482 -10.71 -4.09 17.93
C CYS A 482 -10.19 -2.85 18.65
N HIS A 483 -10.68 -1.66 18.28
CA HIS A 483 -10.29 -0.41 18.94
C HIS A 483 -10.69 -0.40 20.43
N LEU A 484 -11.92 -0.81 20.76
CA LEU A 484 -12.39 -0.94 22.14
C LEU A 484 -11.63 -2.02 22.92
N ALA A 485 -11.36 -3.17 22.29
CA ALA A 485 -10.57 -4.24 22.90
C ALA A 485 -9.16 -3.75 23.26
N LEU A 486 -8.47 -3.08 22.34
CA LEU A 486 -7.11 -2.57 22.56
C LEU A 486 -7.06 -1.50 23.66
N LYS A 487 -8.09 -0.62 23.76
CA LYS A 487 -8.23 0.29 24.90
C LYS A 487 -8.30 -0.49 26.21
N ALA A 488 -9.21 -1.44 26.33
CA ALA A 488 -9.38 -2.22 27.56
C ALA A 488 -8.12 -3.04 27.91
N ILE A 489 -7.48 -3.66 26.92
CA ILE A 489 -6.22 -4.39 27.11
C ILE A 489 -5.12 -3.46 27.63
N SER A 490 -4.96 -2.26 27.04
CA SER A 490 -3.96 -1.28 27.51
C SER A 490 -4.19 -0.84 28.96
N LEU A 491 -5.45 -0.80 29.41
CA LEU A 491 -5.82 -0.43 30.77
C LEU A 491 -5.53 -1.58 31.75
N VAL A 492 -6.02 -2.79 31.46
CA VAL A 492 -5.96 -3.92 32.39
C VAL A 492 -4.55 -4.46 32.55
N PHE A 493 -3.75 -4.43 31.48
CA PHE A 493 -2.38 -4.95 31.48
C PHE A 493 -1.31 -3.88 31.69
N ASP A 494 -1.71 -2.61 31.86
CA ASP A 494 -0.82 -1.45 31.92
C ASP A 494 0.27 -1.48 30.85
N ARG A 495 -0.17 -1.67 29.61
CA ARG A 495 0.69 -1.97 28.46
C ARG A 495 0.47 -0.93 27.38
N GLU A 496 1.53 -0.27 26.95
CA GLU A 496 1.47 0.61 25.80
C GLU A 496 1.40 -0.21 24.51
N ILE A 497 0.41 0.09 23.66
CA ILE A 497 0.18 -0.58 22.39
C ILE A 497 0.05 0.49 21.31
N ILE A 498 0.82 0.36 20.24
CA ILE A 498 0.71 1.23 19.07
C ILE A 498 0.21 0.38 17.90
N VAL A 499 -0.90 0.80 17.30
CA VAL A 499 -1.42 0.19 16.08
C VAL A 499 -1.43 1.22 14.96
N ARG A 500 -0.74 0.93 13.86
CA ARG A 500 -0.89 1.67 12.61
C ARG A 500 -1.92 0.96 11.75
N ASP A 501 -2.99 1.64 11.39
CA ASP A 501 -3.89 1.17 10.35
C ASP A 501 -3.64 1.92 9.03
N ARG A 502 -4.53 1.71 8.04
CA ARG A 502 -4.44 2.38 6.73
C ARG A 502 -4.53 3.91 6.82
N SER A 503 -5.15 4.46 7.88
CA SER A 503 -5.44 5.89 8.01
C SER A 503 -4.46 6.59 8.95
N ARG A 504 -4.17 6.00 10.12
CA ARG A 504 -3.44 6.66 11.20
C ARG A 504 -2.79 5.71 12.19
N PHE A 505 -1.98 6.28 13.07
CA PHE A 505 -1.57 5.65 14.31
C PHE A 505 -2.63 5.83 15.40
N HIS A 506 -2.79 4.75 16.16
CA HIS A 506 -3.54 4.66 17.40
C HIS A 506 -2.57 4.25 18.50
N ALA A 507 -2.28 5.17 19.43
CA ALA A 507 -1.48 4.89 20.60
C ALA A 507 -2.42 4.66 21.79
N PHE A 508 -2.49 3.42 22.25
CA PHE A 508 -3.31 2.99 23.37
C PHE A 508 -2.47 2.99 24.65
N LYS A 509 -2.89 3.81 25.62
CA LYS A 509 -2.20 3.95 26.90
C LYS A 509 -3.23 4.20 28.00
N HIS A 510 -3.19 3.38 29.06
CA HIS A 510 -4.09 3.47 30.21
C HIS A 510 -5.58 3.62 29.81
N GLY A 511 -6.04 2.83 28.83
CA GLY A 511 -7.44 2.85 28.40
C GLY A 511 -7.83 3.99 27.46
N LYS A 512 -6.90 4.86 27.07
CA LYS A 512 -7.14 5.97 26.13
C LYS A 512 -6.41 5.72 24.81
N CYS A 513 -6.98 6.21 23.72
CA CYS A 513 -6.36 6.20 22.41
C CYS A 513 -6.01 7.62 21.97
N SER A 514 -4.87 7.81 21.29
CA SER A 514 -4.48 9.09 20.69
C SER A 514 -5.46 9.63 19.63
N CYS A 515 -6.43 8.82 19.18
CA CYS A 515 -7.50 9.27 18.27
C CYS A 515 -8.66 9.98 18.97
N ASN A 516 -8.68 10.03 20.31
CA ASN A 516 -9.78 10.59 21.10
C ASN A 516 -11.15 10.00 20.74
N ASP A 517 -11.19 8.71 20.40
CA ASP A 517 -12.41 7.99 20.00
C ASP A 517 -13.02 8.46 18.67
N TYR A 518 -12.20 9.10 17.83
CA TYR A 518 -12.53 9.42 16.45
C TYR A 518 -11.68 8.54 15.50
N TRP A 519 -11.97 7.24 15.42
CA TRP A 519 -11.22 6.24 14.63
C TRP A 519 -11.79 5.95 13.26
#